data_AF-A0A1X7PPY6-F1
#
_entry.id   AF-A0A1X7PPY6-F1
#
_cell.length_a   1.000
_cell.length_b   1.000
_cell.length_c   1.000
_cell.angle_alpha   90.00
_cell.angle_beta   90.00
_cell.angle_gamma   90.00
#
_symmetry.space_group_name_H-M   'P 1'
#
loop_
_entity.id
_entity.type
_entity.pdbx_description
1 polymer ?
#
loop_
_entity_poly.entity_id
_entity_poly.type
_entity_poly.pdbx_seq_one_letter_code
_entity_poly.pdbx_strand_id
1 'polypeptide(L)'
;MALAPETTEPDDGPPADETRLKQAVVVVHGMGEQWPMSTLRSFVDSVWTRDPKVVEAAGHPNGAKTWISPDERTGSHELRRIVTAYVFHPPKAEKIKIRTDFYELYWADLMQGSTRSRLFAWIKELLWRDKSTIPSDALPIYRATMVAAAIYLAIGLLVAVSAVLSPFVAVVVAAIAALLSWIVDRLLLPYLGDVASYARATPETVAQRAAVRERGLGLLRELSDDGEYDRIVLVGHSLGSILAYDLLQLLWDERRPRDMTMADHGALMKTIRAVGRFSTLADGSAPTGTDLSEFRAAQWGLYLALRGGDAIQPSWKISDFVTVGSPLSHAEFLMAQDGQELRKGIAERLFSTSPPQSNKATEPDVRYNSKPKVWAVHHAACFAATRWSNIYDLGNFLWSGDPISGSVRENFGWGVKEFQVEIRKPGGWLSPRLFTHTDYWSPDAEADPVGGWSDGKGEAHLAALREALDLLRVEGGAP
;
A
#
# COMPACT_ATOMS: atom_id res chain seq x y z
N MET A 1 38.94 -18.04 11.72
CA MET A 1 37.64 -18.27 11.05
C MET A 1 36.73 -18.89 12.09
N ALA A 2 36.04 -18.05 12.87
CA ALA A 2 35.15 -18.53 13.92
C ALA A 2 33.88 -19.04 13.24
N LEU A 3 33.54 -20.31 13.47
CA LEU A 3 32.28 -20.89 13.04
C LEU A 3 31.13 -20.05 13.63
N ALA A 4 30.17 -19.69 12.79
CA ALA A 4 28.93 -19.07 13.24
C ALA A 4 28.30 -19.97 14.31
N PRO A 5 27.76 -19.40 15.40
CA PRO A 5 27.03 -20.20 16.38
C PRO A 5 25.89 -20.93 15.67
N GLU A 6 25.80 -22.22 15.97
CA GLU A 6 24.80 -23.16 15.49
C GLU A 6 23.41 -22.52 15.49
N THR A 7 22.85 -22.33 14.29
CA THR A 7 21.45 -21.89 14.12
C THR A 7 20.56 -23.09 14.43
N THR A 8 20.40 -23.41 15.70
CA THR A 8 19.25 -24.19 16.13
C THR A 8 18.03 -23.31 15.87
N GLU A 9 17.22 -23.66 14.86
CA GLU A 9 15.80 -23.29 14.94
C GLU A 9 15.32 -23.66 16.34
N PRO A 10 14.59 -22.79 17.05
CA PRO A 10 14.08 -23.14 18.37
C PRO A 10 12.97 -24.17 18.21
N ASP A 11 13.37 -25.42 18.01
CA ASP A 11 12.57 -26.63 18.18
C ASP A 11 12.49 -26.92 19.69
N ASP A 12 11.71 -26.09 20.37
CA ASP A 12 11.07 -26.47 21.63
C ASP A 12 9.57 -26.34 21.38
N GLY A 13 8.91 -27.50 21.20
CA GLY A 13 7.46 -27.58 21.29
C GLY A 13 6.97 -26.84 22.54
N PRO A 14 5.86 -26.09 22.47
CA PRO A 14 5.49 -25.16 23.53
C PRO A 14 5.31 -25.90 24.86
N PRO A 15 5.70 -25.30 26.00
CA PRO A 15 5.10 -25.65 27.28
C PRO A 15 3.57 -25.62 27.11
N ALA A 16 2.85 -26.59 27.67
CA ALA A 16 1.43 -26.86 27.42
C ALA A 16 0.42 -25.70 27.71
N ASP A 17 0.90 -24.50 28.00
CA ASP A 17 0.15 -23.32 28.44
C ASP A 17 0.49 -22.03 27.64
N GLU A 18 1.37 -22.09 26.63
CA GLU A 18 1.72 -20.93 25.78
C GLU A 18 1.02 -20.97 24.41
N THR A 19 0.31 -19.90 24.04
CA THR A 19 -0.26 -19.73 22.69
C THR A 19 0.77 -19.05 21.78
N ARG A 20 1.07 -19.67 20.63
CA ARG A 20 1.95 -19.07 19.61
C ARG A 20 1.12 -18.66 18.39
N LEU A 21 1.16 -17.38 18.07
CA LEU A 21 0.54 -16.82 16.87
C LEU A 21 1.61 -16.44 15.86
N LYS A 22 1.31 -16.61 14.59
CA LYS A 22 2.21 -16.24 13.49
C LYS A 22 1.49 -15.29 12.55
N GLN A 23 2.17 -14.25 12.12
CA GLN A 23 1.62 -13.31 11.15
C GLN A 23 2.60 -13.03 10.01
N ALA A 24 2.05 -12.73 8.84
CA ALA A 24 2.81 -12.34 7.66
C ALA A 24 2.62 -10.85 7.39
N VAL A 25 3.70 -10.15 7.06
CA VAL A 25 3.66 -8.78 6.54
C VAL A 25 4.15 -8.81 5.11
N VAL A 26 3.27 -8.50 4.16
CA VAL A 26 3.59 -8.49 2.72
C VAL A 26 3.79 -7.05 2.28
N VAL A 27 5.02 -6.69 1.94
CA VAL A 27 5.39 -5.37 1.43
C VAL A 27 5.39 -5.39 -0.09
N VAL A 28 4.50 -4.59 -0.68
CA VAL A 28 4.39 -4.36 -2.12
C VAL A 28 4.95 -2.97 -2.41
N HIS A 29 6.12 -2.90 -3.04
CA HIS A 29 6.80 -1.64 -3.35
C HIS A 29 6.72 -1.30 -4.84
N GLY A 30 7.06 -0.06 -5.21
CA GLY A 30 7.08 0.42 -6.61
C GLY A 30 8.36 0.09 -7.40
N MET A 31 8.37 0.44 -8.69
CA MET A 31 9.39 0.10 -9.71
C MET A 31 10.78 0.75 -9.51
N GLY A 32 10.98 1.59 -8.51
CA GLY A 32 12.20 2.41 -8.34
C GLY A 32 13.39 1.76 -7.63
N GLU A 33 13.29 0.51 -7.18
CA GLU A 33 14.32 -0.11 -6.35
C GLU A 33 15.33 -0.96 -7.15
N GLN A 34 16.61 -0.63 -6.98
CA GLN A 34 17.71 -1.18 -7.78
C GLN A 34 18.25 -2.52 -7.26
N TRP A 35 17.93 -2.93 -6.02
CA TRP A 35 18.47 -4.14 -5.38
C TRP A 35 17.38 -4.91 -4.63
N PRO A 36 17.15 -6.20 -4.94
CA PRO A 36 16.19 -7.03 -4.18
C PRO A 36 16.50 -7.03 -2.68
N MET A 37 15.46 -7.11 -1.83
CA MET A 37 15.52 -7.13 -0.36
C MET A 37 15.95 -5.82 0.33
N SER A 38 16.36 -4.77 -0.39
CA SER A 38 16.94 -3.59 0.28
C SER A 38 15.88 -2.76 1.01
N THR A 39 14.71 -2.57 0.40
CA THR A 39 13.52 -1.94 0.98
C THR A 39 12.97 -2.82 2.07
N LEU A 40 12.80 -4.12 1.84
CA LEU A 40 12.31 -5.03 2.88
C LEU A 40 13.21 -4.96 4.13
N ARG A 41 14.53 -4.97 3.97
CA ARG A 41 15.48 -4.86 5.11
C ARG A 41 15.35 -3.53 5.83
N SER A 42 15.33 -2.41 5.09
CA SER A 42 15.19 -1.07 5.67
C SER A 42 13.85 -0.92 6.41
N PHE A 43 12.77 -1.42 5.81
CA PHE A 43 11.45 -1.45 6.41
C PHE A 43 11.44 -2.25 7.72
N VAL A 44 11.97 -3.48 7.71
CA VAL A 44 12.02 -4.35 8.89
C VAL A 44 12.92 -3.78 9.99
N ASP A 45 14.04 -3.13 9.64
CA ASP A 45 14.89 -2.45 10.61
C ASP A 45 14.08 -1.40 11.39
N SER A 46 13.31 -0.57 10.67
CA SER A 46 12.54 0.52 11.25
C SER A 46 11.29 0.08 12.03
N VAL A 47 10.53 -0.91 11.53
CA VAL A 47 9.25 -1.32 12.15
C VAL A 47 9.39 -2.43 13.18
N TRP A 48 10.51 -3.16 13.20
CA TRP A 48 10.73 -4.27 14.13
C TRP A 48 11.99 -4.08 14.97
N THR A 49 13.16 -3.99 14.32
CA THR A 49 14.45 -4.03 15.03
C THR A 49 14.64 -2.82 15.94
N ARG A 50 14.22 -1.63 15.47
CA ARG A 50 14.29 -0.36 16.20
C ARG A 50 13.01 0.01 16.93
N ASP A 51 11.97 -0.82 16.90
CA ASP A 51 10.73 -0.53 17.63
C ASP A 51 10.94 -0.76 19.14
N PRO A 52 10.88 0.31 19.98
CA PRO A 52 11.04 0.16 21.42
C PRO A 52 10.04 -0.83 22.04
N LYS A 53 8.82 -0.89 21.50
CA LYS A 53 7.78 -1.81 22.01
C LYS A 53 8.14 -3.27 21.72
N VAL A 54 8.71 -3.55 20.54
CA VAL A 54 9.18 -4.90 20.18
C VAL A 54 10.38 -5.29 21.04
N VAL A 55 11.33 -4.37 21.25
CA VAL A 55 12.51 -4.61 22.10
C VAL A 55 12.09 -4.90 23.55
N GLU A 56 11.10 -4.18 24.08
CA GLU A 56 10.54 -4.41 25.40
C GLU A 56 9.77 -5.76 25.48
N ALA A 57 8.96 -6.05 24.46
CA ALA A 57 8.19 -7.29 24.33
C ALA A 57 9.09 -8.52 24.25
N ALA A 58 10.21 -8.43 23.53
CA ALA A 58 11.24 -9.46 23.42
C ALA A 58 11.81 -9.88 24.79
N GLY A 59 12.04 -8.93 25.69
CA GLY A 59 12.60 -9.21 27.01
C GLY A 59 14.06 -9.68 27.02
N HIS A 60 14.76 -9.66 25.88
CA HIS A 60 16.19 -9.94 25.78
C HIS A 60 16.85 -9.19 24.59
N PRO A 61 18.18 -8.93 24.63
CA PRO A 61 18.88 -8.10 23.63
C PRO A 61 18.82 -8.62 22.19
N ASN A 62 18.49 -9.90 22.03
CA ASN A 62 18.42 -10.58 20.74
C ASN A 62 16.99 -10.74 20.20
N GLY A 63 15.93 -10.34 20.92
CA GLY A 63 14.56 -10.71 20.52
C GLY A 63 13.96 -9.83 19.43
N ALA A 64 14.56 -8.66 19.17
CA ALA A 64 14.28 -7.85 17.99
C ALA A 64 15.17 -8.23 16.79
N LYS A 65 16.04 -9.26 16.91
CA LYS A 65 16.86 -9.73 15.79
C LYS A 65 16.00 -10.39 14.72
N THR A 66 16.51 -10.32 13.50
CA THR A 66 15.88 -10.87 12.32
C THR A 66 16.86 -11.76 11.57
N TRP A 67 16.32 -12.76 10.87
CA TRP A 67 17.09 -13.70 10.06
C TRP A 67 16.51 -13.74 8.66
N ILE A 68 17.37 -14.00 7.68
CA ILE A 68 16.95 -14.17 6.30
C ILE A 68 16.82 -15.66 6.03
N SER A 69 15.61 -16.09 5.69
CA SER A 69 15.29 -17.49 5.41
C SER A 69 14.89 -17.64 3.93
N PRO A 70 15.37 -18.67 3.22
CA PRO A 70 14.87 -18.99 1.89
C PRO A 70 13.34 -19.18 1.91
N ASP A 71 12.67 -18.77 0.82
CA ASP A 71 11.23 -18.93 0.68
C ASP A 71 10.88 -19.13 -0.80
N GLU A 72 10.08 -20.16 -1.11
CA GLU A 72 9.70 -20.49 -2.48
C GLU A 72 8.37 -19.83 -2.91
N ARG A 73 7.60 -19.32 -1.94
CA ARG A 73 6.22 -18.83 -2.12
C ARG A 73 6.13 -17.50 -2.87
N THR A 74 7.21 -16.72 -2.81
CA THR A 74 7.32 -15.44 -3.51
C THR A 74 7.46 -15.59 -5.04
N GLY A 75 7.64 -16.82 -5.54
CA GLY A 75 7.75 -17.09 -6.98
C GLY A 75 9.07 -16.62 -7.60
N SER A 76 10.08 -16.31 -6.77
CA SER A 76 11.43 -15.92 -7.19
C SER A 76 12.47 -16.49 -6.23
N HIS A 77 13.47 -17.22 -6.75
CA HIS A 77 14.57 -17.76 -5.96
C HIS A 77 15.53 -16.68 -5.41
N GLU A 78 15.47 -15.46 -5.94
CA GLU A 78 16.27 -14.32 -5.49
C GLU A 78 15.63 -13.62 -4.28
N LEU A 79 14.33 -13.83 -4.06
CA LEU A 79 13.61 -13.29 -2.91
C LEU A 79 13.73 -14.23 -1.72
N ARG A 80 13.81 -13.64 -0.54
CA ARG A 80 13.90 -14.35 0.73
C ARG A 80 12.91 -13.72 1.70
N ARG A 81 12.40 -14.49 2.66
CA ARG A 81 11.61 -13.92 3.75
C ARG A 81 12.54 -13.46 4.88
N ILE A 82 12.15 -12.41 5.58
CA ILE A 82 12.80 -12.00 6.83
C ILE A 82 11.96 -12.52 7.98
N VAL A 83 12.51 -13.40 8.80
CA VAL A 83 11.82 -14.01 9.95
C VAL A 83 12.26 -13.35 11.25
N THR A 84 11.35 -13.25 12.21
CA THR A 84 11.63 -12.71 13.54
C THR A 84 11.58 -13.79 14.62
N ALA A 85 12.12 -13.46 15.80
CA ALA A 85 11.92 -14.28 16.98
C ALA A 85 10.50 -14.09 17.51
N TYR A 86 10.02 -15.08 18.28
CA TYR A 86 8.80 -14.92 19.04
C TYR A 86 8.99 -13.86 20.13
N VAL A 87 8.10 -12.87 20.16
CA VAL A 87 8.03 -11.84 21.21
C VAL A 87 6.71 -11.94 21.97
N PHE A 88 6.69 -11.53 23.23
CA PHE A 88 5.46 -11.59 24.03
C PHE A 88 4.45 -10.53 23.59
N HIS A 89 3.19 -10.91 23.51
CA HIS A 89 2.11 -9.94 23.44
C HIS A 89 2.05 -9.12 24.74
N PRO A 90 1.97 -7.77 24.67
CA PRO A 90 1.68 -6.95 25.85
C PRO A 90 0.18 -6.95 26.17
N PRO A 91 -0.25 -7.27 27.40
CA PRO A 91 0.58 -7.56 28.58
C PRO A 91 1.11 -9.00 28.62
N LYS A 92 2.37 -9.19 29.05
CA LYS A 92 3.06 -10.49 29.11
C LYS A 92 2.33 -11.58 29.92
N ALA A 93 1.37 -11.19 30.76
CA ALA A 93 0.55 -12.08 31.57
C ALA A 93 -0.33 -13.04 30.75
N GLU A 94 -0.62 -12.69 29.49
CA GLU A 94 -1.48 -13.52 28.62
C GLU A 94 -0.77 -14.75 28.04
N LYS A 95 0.57 -14.85 28.21
CA LYS A 95 1.41 -15.95 27.71
C LYS A 95 1.26 -16.24 26.21
N ILE A 96 0.89 -15.21 25.46
CA ILE A 96 0.79 -15.26 24.00
C ILE A 96 2.10 -14.75 23.42
N LYS A 97 2.67 -15.51 22.48
CA LYS A 97 3.86 -15.14 21.73
C LYS A 97 3.51 -14.93 20.27
N ILE A 98 4.00 -13.85 19.68
CA ILE A 98 3.79 -13.50 18.28
C ILE A 98 5.13 -13.62 17.53
N ARG A 99 5.10 -14.27 16.37
CA ARG A 99 6.17 -14.21 15.38
C ARG A 99 5.67 -13.51 14.12
N THR A 100 6.51 -12.66 13.55
CA THR A 100 6.21 -11.93 12.32
C THR A 100 7.20 -12.32 11.23
N ASP A 101 6.69 -12.79 10.10
CA ASP A 101 7.52 -13.03 8.93
C ASP A 101 7.20 -11.97 7.87
N PHE A 102 8.24 -11.38 7.29
CA PHE A 102 8.13 -10.32 6.30
C PHE A 102 8.45 -10.85 4.90
N TYR A 103 7.61 -10.47 3.95
CA TYR A 103 7.65 -10.85 2.55
C TYR A 103 7.71 -9.60 1.68
N GLU A 104 8.45 -9.70 0.58
CA GLU A 104 8.48 -8.67 -0.45
C GLU A 104 7.82 -9.20 -1.71
N LEU A 105 6.80 -8.51 -2.21
CA LEU A 105 6.26 -8.76 -3.54
C LEU A 105 7.04 -7.88 -4.54
N TYR A 106 8.15 -8.42 -5.02
CA TYR A 106 8.94 -7.79 -6.08
C TYR A 106 8.36 -8.13 -7.46
N TRP A 107 8.08 -7.10 -8.25
CA TRP A 107 7.46 -7.24 -9.58
C TRP A 107 8.13 -6.42 -10.68
N ALA A 108 9.19 -5.68 -10.35
CA ALA A 108 9.91 -4.86 -11.32
C ALA A 108 10.59 -5.70 -12.41
N ASP A 109 11.00 -6.94 -12.08
CA ASP A 109 11.56 -7.92 -13.03
C ASP A 109 10.61 -8.30 -14.16
N LEU A 110 9.30 -8.23 -13.91
CA LEU A 110 8.25 -8.57 -14.89
C LEU A 110 7.92 -7.39 -15.83
N MET A 111 8.38 -6.18 -15.51
CA MET A 111 8.03 -4.94 -16.21
C MET A 111 9.10 -4.48 -17.20
N GLN A 112 9.70 -5.42 -17.93
CA GLN A 112 10.76 -5.12 -18.91
C GLN A 112 10.21 -4.38 -20.14
N GLY A 113 10.93 -3.34 -20.58
CA GLY A 113 10.60 -2.54 -21.78
C GLY A 113 11.17 -1.11 -21.70
N SER A 114 11.22 -0.37 -22.80
CA SER A 114 11.79 0.99 -22.79
C SER A 114 10.85 2.00 -22.12
N THR A 115 11.21 2.46 -20.92
CA THR A 115 10.53 3.54 -20.16
C THR A 115 10.37 4.82 -20.99
N ARG A 116 11.29 5.05 -21.95
CA ARG A 116 11.31 6.23 -22.82
C ARG A 116 10.13 6.30 -23.79
N SER A 117 9.84 5.25 -24.56
CA SER A 117 8.71 5.27 -25.51
C SER A 117 7.36 5.40 -24.80
N ARG A 118 7.25 4.76 -23.62
CA ARG A 118 6.07 4.79 -22.74
C ARG A 118 5.83 6.19 -22.15
N LEU A 119 6.88 6.85 -21.68
CA LEU A 119 6.79 8.24 -21.24
C LEU A 119 6.44 9.19 -22.40
N PHE A 120 7.01 8.99 -23.60
CA PHE A 120 6.65 9.80 -24.77
C PHE A 120 5.18 9.63 -25.17
N ALA A 121 4.63 8.41 -25.09
CA ALA A 121 3.20 8.17 -25.32
C ALA A 121 2.32 8.85 -24.25
N TRP A 122 2.73 8.81 -22.99
CA TRP A 122 2.02 9.49 -21.89
C TRP A 122 2.05 11.01 -22.03
N ILE A 123 3.21 11.61 -22.33
CA ILE A 123 3.34 13.05 -22.60
C ILE A 123 2.47 13.43 -23.80
N LYS A 124 2.45 12.60 -24.85
CA LYS A 124 1.56 12.79 -26.01
C LYS A 124 0.11 12.82 -25.54
N GLU A 125 -0.41 11.78 -24.90
CA GLU A 125 -1.81 11.76 -24.46
C GLU A 125 -2.15 12.89 -23.48
N LEU A 126 -1.21 13.30 -22.61
CA LEU A 126 -1.37 14.42 -21.71
C LEU A 126 -1.49 15.77 -22.46
N LEU A 127 -0.71 15.97 -23.53
CA LEU A 127 -0.78 17.16 -24.40
C LEU A 127 -2.12 17.29 -25.12
N TRP A 128 -2.80 16.18 -25.39
CA TRP A 128 -4.09 16.14 -26.09
C TRP A 128 -5.31 15.98 -25.17
N ARG A 129 -5.14 15.89 -23.84
CA ARG A 129 -6.23 15.74 -22.88
C ARG A 129 -6.93 17.07 -22.60
N ASP A 130 -8.26 17.04 -22.47
CA ASP A 130 -9.05 18.25 -22.18
C ASP A 130 -8.70 18.79 -20.78
N LYS A 131 -8.30 20.07 -20.73
CA LYS A 131 -7.86 20.77 -19.49
C LYS A 131 -8.95 20.83 -18.43
N SER A 132 -10.22 20.72 -18.80
CA SER A 132 -11.37 20.75 -17.88
C SER A 132 -11.55 19.46 -17.06
N THR A 133 -10.91 18.37 -17.47
CA THR A 133 -11.00 17.05 -16.82
C THR A 133 -9.91 16.81 -15.76
N ILE A 134 -8.98 17.76 -15.61
CA ILE A 134 -7.82 17.62 -14.71
C ILE A 134 -8.19 18.20 -13.34
N PRO A 135 -8.14 17.41 -12.24
CA PRO A 135 -8.38 17.90 -10.88
C PRO A 135 -7.45 19.07 -10.53
N SER A 136 -7.89 19.96 -9.63
CA SER A 136 -7.11 21.12 -9.17
C SER A 136 -5.74 20.73 -8.62
N ASP A 137 -5.66 19.55 -8.00
CA ASP A 137 -4.49 19.10 -7.25
C ASP A 137 -3.46 18.44 -8.16
N ALA A 138 -3.89 17.91 -9.31
CA ALA A 138 -3.02 17.39 -10.37
C ALA A 138 -2.57 18.49 -11.35
N LEU A 139 -3.20 19.67 -11.31
CA LEU A 139 -2.91 20.79 -12.19
C LEU A 139 -1.45 21.31 -12.11
N PRO A 140 -0.80 21.33 -10.93
CA PRO A 140 0.62 21.70 -10.85
C PRO A 140 1.54 20.70 -11.56
N ILE A 141 1.29 19.41 -11.41
CA ILE A 141 2.06 18.34 -12.08
C ILE A 141 1.84 18.41 -13.60
N TYR A 142 0.60 18.63 -14.03
CA TYR A 142 0.27 18.85 -15.43
C TYR A 142 1.02 20.07 -16.00
N ARG A 143 0.97 21.23 -15.32
CA ARG A 143 1.70 22.44 -15.73
C ARG A 143 3.21 22.21 -15.77
N ALA A 144 3.78 21.54 -14.76
CA ALA A 144 5.19 21.20 -14.72
C ALA A 144 5.59 20.30 -15.91
N THR A 145 4.76 19.32 -16.25
CA THR A 145 4.97 18.44 -17.42
C THR A 145 4.91 19.21 -18.73
N MET A 146 3.93 20.12 -18.89
CA MET A 146 3.82 20.99 -20.05
C MET A 146 5.01 21.95 -20.20
N VAL A 147 5.47 22.52 -19.08
CA VAL A 147 6.66 23.38 -19.05
C VAL A 147 7.90 22.58 -19.41
N ALA A 148 8.08 21.37 -18.87
CA ALA A 148 9.19 20.49 -19.23
C ALA A 148 9.16 20.12 -20.73
N ALA A 149 7.99 19.77 -21.27
CA ALA A 149 7.83 19.48 -22.70
C ALA A 149 8.14 20.71 -23.57
N ALA A 150 7.70 21.91 -23.16
CA ALA A 150 8.02 23.16 -23.85
C ALA A 150 9.52 23.49 -23.78
N ILE A 151 10.17 23.26 -22.65
CA ILE A 151 11.63 23.42 -22.48
C ILE A 151 12.36 22.47 -23.42
N TYR A 152 11.95 21.20 -23.52
CA TYR A 152 12.56 20.25 -24.46
C TYR A 152 12.38 20.65 -25.92
N LEU A 153 11.19 21.11 -26.31
CA LEU A 153 10.95 21.66 -27.64
C LEU A 153 11.81 22.90 -27.91
N ALA A 154 11.92 23.79 -26.92
CA ALA A 154 12.75 24.99 -27.01
C ALA A 154 14.24 24.64 -27.13
N ILE A 155 14.74 23.66 -26.37
CA ILE A 155 16.11 23.14 -26.47
C ILE A 155 16.36 22.54 -27.85
N GLY A 156 15.44 21.69 -28.35
CA GLY A 156 15.55 21.11 -29.70
C GLY A 156 15.57 22.17 -30.80
N LEU A 157 14.71 23.18 -30.68
CA LEU A 157 14.69 24.32 -31.60
C LEU A 157 15.98 25.15 -31.50
N LEU A 158 16.48 25.41 -30.29
CA LEU A 158 17.72 26.15 -30.05
C LEU A 158 18.91 25.41 -30.68
N VAL A 159 18.98 24.09 -30.53
CA VAL A 159 19.99 23.24 -31.19
C VAL A 159 19.87 23.35 -32.71
N ALA A 160 18.67 23.22 -33.26
CA ALA A 160 18.45 23.30 -34.71
C ALA A 160 18.81 24.68 -35.29
N VAL A 161 18.45 25.77 -34.60
CA VAL A 161 18.78 27.16 -35.00
C VAL A 161 20.27 27.44 -34.85
N SER A 162 20.90 26.95 -33.77
CA SER A 162 22.34 27.14 -33.53
C SER A 162 23.20 26.51 -34.63
N ALA A 163 22.75 25.37 -35.18
CA ALA A 163 23.41 24.69 -36.30
C ALA A 163 23.42 25.54 -37.60
N VAL A 164 22.47 26.46 -37.76
CA VAL A 164 22.41 27.38 -38.91
C VAL A 164 23.27 28.62 -38.70
N LEU A 165 23.48 29.05 -37.45
CA LEU A 165 24.22 30.28 -37.13
C LEU A 165 25.74 30.08 -37.13
N SER A 166 26.24 29.05 -36.45
CA SER A 166 27.68 28.76 -36.35
C SER A 166 27.95 27.36 -35.82
N PRO A 167 28.89 26.60 -36.41
CA PRO A 167 29.30 25.29 -35.90
C PRO A 167 29.77 25.32 -34.44
N PHE A 168 30.44 26.39 -34.00
CA PHE A 168 30.92 26.51 -32.63
C PHE A 168 29.77 26.72 -31.63
N VAL A 169 28.83 27.61 -31.96
CA VAL A 169 27.63 27.85 -31.13
C VAL A 169 26.78 26.58 -31.06
N ALA A 170 26.67 25.84 -32.17
CA ALA A 170 25.95 24.57 -32.21
C ALA A 170 26.55 23.53 -31.26
N VAL A 171 27.88 23.41 -31.17
CA VAL A 171 28.54 22.49 -30.24
C VAL A 171 28.29 22.88 -28.79
N VAL A 172 28.39 24.17 -28.44
CA VAL A 172 28.13 24.64 -27.08
C VAL A 172 26.67 24.43 -26.67
N VAL A 173 25.73 24.79 -27.55
CA VAL A 173 24.29 24.59 -27.31
C VAL A 173 23.95 23.10 -27.22
N ALA A 174 24.52 22.26 -28.08
CA ALA A 174 24.34 20.81 -28.02
C ALA A 174 24.92 20.20 -26.73
N ALA A 175 26.07 20.69 -26.25
CA ALA A 175 26.65 20.24 -24.99
C ALA A 175 25.79 20.62 -23.78
N ILE A 176 25.25 21.85 -23.75
CA ILE A 176 24.32 22.30 -22.70
C ILE A 176 23.01 21.51 -22.78
N ALA A 177 22.48 21.30 -23.99
CA ALA A 177 21.28 20.50 -24.22
C ALA A 177 21.48 19.05 -23.78
N ALA A 178 22.65 18.46 -24.06
CA ALA A 178 23.01 17.12 -23.64
C ALA A 178 23.16 17.02 -22.13
N LEU A 179 23.77 18.03 -21.48
CA LEU A 179 23.88 18.08 -20.02
C LEU A 179 22.50 18.22 -19.36
N LEU A 180 21.64 19.13 -19.85
CA LEU A 180 20.28 19.29 -19.34
C LEU A 180 19.44 18.03 -19.57
N SER A 181 19.53 17.42 -20.75
CA SER A 181 18.86 16.16 -21.05
C SER A 181 19.38 15.04 -20.15
N TRP A 182 20.69 14.97 -19.89
CA TRP A 182 21.28 14.00 -18.97
C TRP A 182 20.81 14.22 -17.52
N ILE A 183 20.71 15.47 -17.06
CA ILE A 183 20.17 15.80 -15.73
C ILE A 183 18.71 15.35 -15.64
N VAL A 184 17.88 15.67 -16.63
CA VAL A 184 16.48 15.27 -16.64
C VAL A 184 16.34 13.74 -16.76
N ASP A 185 17.17 13.09 -17.58
CA ASP A 185 17.21 11.63 -17.73
C ASP A 185 17.59 10.91 -16.44
N ARG A 186 18.42 11.52 -15.60
CA ARG A 186 18.89 10.92 -14.36
C ARG A 186 18.04 11.26 -13.15
N LEU A 187 17.45 12.46 -13.12
CA LEU A 187 16.74 12.98 -11.95
C LEU A 187 15.22 13.05 -12.11
N LEU A 188 14.69 13.15 -13.33
CA LEU A 188 13.25 13.35 -13.59
C LEU A 188 12.62 12.12 -14.25
N LEU A 189 13.28 11.53 -15.26
CA LEU A 189 12.74 10.41 -16.04
C LEU A 189 12.47 9.13 -15.24
N PRO A 190 13.31 8.70 -14.28
CA PRO A 190 13.03 7.50 -13.48
C PRO A 190 11.73 7.66 -12.68
N TYR A 191 11.46 8.87 -12.17
CA TYR A 191 10.29 9.12 -11.32
C TYR A 191 8.99 9.34 -12.12
N LEU A 192 9.06 10.08 -13.24
CA LEU A 192 7.87 10.35 -14.08
C LEU A 192 7.51 9.15 -14.98
N GLY A 193 8.50 8.40 -15.45
CA GLY A 193 8.30 7.23 -16.31
C GLY A 193 7.62 6.06 -15.60
N ASP A 194 7.90 5.86 -14.32
CA ASP A 194 7.38 4.73 -13.54
C ASP A 194 5.89 4.93 -13.18
N VAL A 195 5.47 6.16 -12.84
CA VAL A 195 4.06 6.49 -12.57
C VAL A 195 3.19 6.27 -13.82
N ALA A 196 3.68 6.69 -14.99
CA ALA A 196 2.97 6.52 -16.26
C ALA A 196 2.89 5.05 -16.73
N SER A 197 3.89 4.24 -16.37
CA SER A 197 4.02 2.85 -16.86
C SER A 197 3.03 1.88 -16.22
N TYR A 198 2.50 2.17 -15.02
CA TYR A 198 1.53 1.31 -14.32
C TYR A 198 0.11 1.87 -14.30
N ALA A 199 -0.04 3.20 -14.24
CA ALA A 199 -1.34 3.85 -14.12
C ALA A 199 -2.24 3.69 -15.36
N ARG A 200 -1.71 3.35 -16.54
CA ARG A 200 -2.53 3.14 -17.75
C ARG A 200 -2.49 1.71 -18.26
N ALA A 201 -3.68 1.15 -18.43
CA ALA A 201 -3.90 -0.10 -19.15
C ALA A 201 -3.77 0.14 -20.67
N THR A 202 -2.55 0.15 -21.20
CA THR A 202 -2.35 0.06 -22.64
C THR A 202 -2.36 -1.43 -23.07
N PRO A 203 -2.78 -1.77 -24.30
CA PRO A 203 -2.83 -3.17 -24.78
C PRO A 203 -1.50 -3.93 -24.63
N GLU A 204 -0.37 -3.21 -24.65
CA GLU A 204 0.99 -3.76 -24.51
C GLU A 204 1.35 -4.16 -23.06
N THR A 205 0.68 -3.60 -22.04
CA THR A 205 0.97 -3.88 -20.61
C THR A 205 0.02 -4.90 -19.98
N VAL A 206 -1.02 -5.33 -20.69
CA VAL A 206 -2.04 -6.27 -20.14
C VAL A 206 -1.40 -7.59 -19.70
N ALA A 207 -0.52 -8.18 -20.52
CA ALA A 207 0.15 -9.43 -20.19
C ALA A 207 1.09 -9.30 -18.99
N GLN A 208 1.84 -8.20 -18.92
CA GLN A 208 2.74 -7.91 -17.78
C GLN A 208 1.93 -7.68 -16.50
N ARG A 209 0.85 -6.90 -16.56
CA ARG A 209 -0.04 -6.69 -15.40
C ARG A 209 -0.72 -7.98 -14.94
N ALA A 210 -1.12 -8.85 -15.88
CA ALA A 210 -1.66 -10.16 -15.53
C ALA A 210 -0.62 -11.02 -14.82
N ALA A 211 0.62 -11.07 -15.32
CA ALA A 211 1.71 -11.81 -14.66
C ALA A 211 2.03 -11.27 -13.25
N VAL A 212 2.09 -9.95 -13.09
CA VAL A 212 2.32 -9.31 -11.79
C VAL A 212 1.19 -9.62 -10.82
N ARG A 213 -0.07 -9.55 -11.27
CA ARG A 213 -1.24 -9.90 -10.46
C ARG A 213 -1.26 -11.37 -10.09
N GLU A 214 -0.95 -12.27 -11.02
CA GLU A 214 -0.92 -13.71 -10.74
C GLU A 214 0.16 -14.06 -9.72
N ARG A 215 1.37 -13.48 -9.83
CA ARG A 215 2.43 -13.66 -8.82
C ARG A 215 1.98 -13.18 -7.45
N GLY A 216 1.40 -11.97 -7.39
CA GLY A 216 0.90 -11.41 -6.14
C GLY A 216 -0.24 -12.22 -5.53
N LEU A 217 -1.20 -12.68 -6.34
CA LEU A 217 -2.29 -13.54 -5.90
C LEU A 217 -1.79 -14.91 -5.45
N GLY A 218 -0.82 -15.51 -6.15
CA GLY A 218 -0.17 -16.76 -5.75
C GLY A 218 0.39 -16.67 -4.33
N LEU A 219 1.22 -15.66 -4.06
CA LEU A 219 1.77 -15.43 -2.72
C LEU A 219 0.67 -15.26 -1.66
N LEU A 220 -0.35 -14.45 -1.92
CA LEU A 220 -1.42 -14.22 -0.95
C LEU A 220 -2.31 -15.45 -0.72
N ARG A 221 -2.53 -16.28 -1.74
CA ARG A 221 -3.25 -17.56 -1.62
C ARG A 221 -2.45 -18.52 -0.75
N GLU A 222 -1.17 -18.71 -1.05
CA GLU A 222 -0.29 -19.60 -0.28
C GLU A 222 -0.20 -19.19 1.20
N LEU A 223 -0.08 -17.89 1.50
CA LEU A 223 -0.10 -17.40 2.89
C LEU A 223 -1.47 -17.55 3.56
N SER A 224 -2.57 -17.41 2.82
CA SER A 224 -3.92 -17.56 3.36
C SER A 224 -4.27 -19.02 3.66
N ASP A 225 -3.77 -19.95 2.84
CA ASP A 225 -4.04 -21.39 2.95
C ASP A 225 -3.06 -22.09 3.91
N ASP A 226 -1.91 -21.48 4.19
CA ASP A 226 -0.97 -21.97 5.20
C ASP A 226 -1.60 -21.86 6.61
N GLY A 227 -1.82 -23.02 7.23
CA GLY A 227 -2.36 -23.13 8.59
C GLY A 227 -1.47 -22.55 9.68
N GLU A 228 -0.19 -22.28 9.41
CA GLU A 228 0.71 -21.67 10.39
C GLU A 228 0.43 -20.17 10.58
N TYR A 229 -0.06 -19.46 9.57
CA TYR A 229 -0.32 -18.02 9.66
C TYR A 229 -1.74 -17.74 10.15
N ASP A 230 -1.87 -16.86 11.15
CA ASP A 230 -3.15 -16.42 11.72
C ASP A 230 -3.62 -15.08 11.16
N ARG A 231 -2.68 -14.28 10.64
CA ARG A 231 -2.91 -12.89 10.21
C ARG A 231 -1.95 -12.48 9.10
N ILE A 232 -2.46 -11.69 8.16
CA ILE A 232 -1.71 -11.08 7.06
C ILE A 232 -1.95 -9.57 7.11
N VAL A 233 -0.87 -8.80 7.10
CA VAL A 233 -0.86 -7.34 6.92
C VAL A 233 -0.29 -7.04 5.54
N LEU A 234 -1.08 -6.39 4.69
CA LEU A 234 -0.68 -6.02 3.34
C LEU A 234 -0.26 -4.55 3.32
N VAL A 235 0.99 -4.29 2.99
CA VAL A 235 1.59 -2.95 2.96
C VAL A 235 1.88 -2.58 1.52
N GLY A 236 1.28 -1.49 1.04
CA GLY A 236 1.58 -0.93 -0.27
C GLY A 236 2.31 0.39 -0.13
N HIS A 237 3.53 0.49 -0.66
CA HIS A 237 4.25 1.76 -0.78
C HIS A 237 4.21 2.27 -2.21
N SER A 238 3.97 3.58 -2.37
CA SER A 238 3.98 4.23 -3.69
C SER A 238 3.05 3.51 -4.68
N LEU A 239 3.50 3.29 -5.92
CA LEU A 239 2.79 2.52 -6.94
C LEU A 239 2.37 1.11 -6.48
N GLY A 240 3.12 0.52 -5.54
CA GLY A 240 2.78 -0.76 -4.92
C GLY A 240 1.45 -0.74 -4.17
N SER A 241 1.00 0.42 -3.69
CA SER A 241 -0.34 0.59 -3.11
C SER A 241 -1.47 0.29 -4.10
N ILE A 242 -1.32 0.65 -5.38
CA ILE A 242 -2.32 0.37 -6.41
C ILE A 242 -2.37 -1.14 -6.69
N LEU A 243 -1.21 -1.79 -6.81
CA LEU A 243 -1.13 -3.23 -7.00
C LEU A 243 -1.73 -3.98 -5.79
N ALA A 244 -1.34 -3.63 -4.57
CA ALA A 244 -1.87 -4.23 -3.36
C ALA A 244 -3.39 -4.07 -3.24
N TYR A 245 -3.91 -2.88 -3.60
CA TYR A 245 -5.35 -2.63 -3.66
C TYR A 245 -6.06 -3.54 -4.69
N ASP A 246 -5.51 -3.68 -5.90
CA ASP A 246 -6.04 -4.58 -6.93
C ASP A 246 -6.04 -6.04 -6.45
N LEU A 247 -4.93 -6.51 -5.87
CA LEU A 247 -4.78 -7.87 -5.34
C LEU A 247 -5.80 -8.17 -4.24
N LEU A 248 -6.04 -7.19 -3.35
CA LEU A 248 -7.02 -7.31 -2.27
C LEU A 248 -8.44 -7.54 -2.82
N GLN A 249 -8.83 -6.78 -3.86
CA GLN A 249 -10.15 -6.93 -4.47
C GLN A 249 -10.31 -8.26 -5.21
N LEU A 250 -9.28 -8.68 -5.95
CA LEU A 250 -9.28 -9.95 -6.67
C LEU A 250 -9.35 -11.14 -5.70
N LEU A 251 -8.53 -11.14 -4.65
CA LEU A 251 -8.54 -12.20 -3.64
C LEU A 251 -9.87 -12.22 -2.87
N TRP A 252 -10.46 -11.05 -2.59
CA TRP A 252 -11.77 -10.98 -1.96
C TRP A 252 -12.86 -11.58 -2.84
N ASP A 253 -12.83 -11.38 -4.16
CA ASP A 253 -13.79 -12.05 -5.04
C ASP A 253 -13.70 -13.58 -4.89
N GLU A 254 -12.49 -14.13 -4.84
CA GLU A 254 -12.25 -15.57 -4.66
C GLU A 254 -12.73 -16.10 -3.30
N ARG A 255 -12.53 -15.31 -2.23
CA ARG A 255 -12.66 -15.80 -0.84
C ARG A 255 -13.84 -15.25 -0.06
N ARG A 256 -14.60 -14.29 -0.59
CA ARG A 256 -15.72 -13.68 0.14
C ARG A 256 -16.79 -14.72 0.54
N PRO A 257 -17.56 -14.43 1.61
CA PRO A 257 -18.74 -15.20 1.95
C PRO A 257 -19.75 -15.35 0.82
N ARG A 258 -19.89 -16.59 0.35
CA ARG A 258 -20.90 -17.04 -0.62
C ARG A 258 -21.69 -18.20 -0.01
N ASP A 259 -22.83 -18.49 -0.62
CA ASP A 259 -23.62 -19.68 -0.30
C ASP A 259 -24.05 -19.84 1.18
N MET A 260 -24.19 -18.74 1.92
CA MET A 260 -24.52 -18.78 3.34
C MET A 260 -26.01 -18.97 3.60
N THR A 261 -26.34 -19.90 4.51
CA THR A 261 -27.69 -20.11 5.03
C THR A 261 -27.81 -19.63 6.49
N MET A 262 -29.03 -19.32 6.94
CA MET A 262 -29.26 -18.94 8.35
C MET A 262 -29.00 -20.07 9.33
N ALA A 263 -29.21 -21.33 8.92
CA ALA A 263 -29.03 -22.49 9.76
C ALA A 263 -27.54 -22.73 10.06
N ASP A 264 -26.70 -22.61 9.03
CA ASP A 264 -25.29 -22.97 9.13
C ASP A 264 -24.42 -21.76 9.53
N HIS A 265 -24.81 -20.54 9.13
CA HIS A 265 -23.95 -19.35 9.21
C HIS A 265 -24.54 -18.20 10.05
N GLY A 266 -25.48 -18.47 10.97
CA GLY A 266 -26.15 -17.43 11.75
C GLY A 266 -25.19 -16.48 12.50
N ALA A 267 -24.09 -17.02 13.06
CA ALA A 267 -23.08 -16.23 13.77
C ALA A 267 -22.28 -15.31 12.81
N LEU A 268 -21.81 -15.85 11.69
CA LEU A 268 -21.13 -15.08 10.65
C LEU A 268 -22.05 -13.99 10.06
N MET A 269 -23.33 -14.31 9.85
CA MET A 269 -24.31 -13.33 9.37
C MET A 269 -24.53 -12.19 10.36
N LYS A 270 -24.40 -12.45 11.67
CA LYS A 270 -24.47 -11.42 12.71
C LYS A 270 -23.26 -10.49 12.65
N THR A 271 -22.05 -11.01 12.46
CA THR A 271 -20.84 -10.18 12.31
C THR A 271 -20.87 -9.38 11.01
N ILE A 272 -21.31 -9.98 9.89
CA ILE A 272 -21.50 -9.26 8.63
C ILE A 272 -22.53 -8.13 8.78
N ARG A 273 -23.65 -8.36 9.48
CA ARG A 273 -24.64 -7.31 9.75
C ARG A 273 -24.06 -6.20 10.65
N ALA A 274 -23.24 -6.56 11.63
CA ALA A 274 -22.63 -5.61 12.55
C ALA A 274 -21.68 -4.64 11.84
N VAL A 275 -20.91 -5.10 10.83
CA VAL A 275 -20.12 -4.19 9.99
C VAL A 275 -20.94 -3.52 8.90
N GLY A 276 -21.93 -4.23 8.33
CA GLY A 276 -22.81 -3.74 7.29
C GLY A 276 -23.61 -2.49 7.68
N ARG A 277 -23.87 -2.27 8.98
CA ARG A 277 -24.52 -1.04 9.48
C ARG A 277 -23.74 0.24 9.14
N PHE A 278 -22.45 0.12 8.87
CA PHE A 278 -21.57 1.23 8.51
C PHE A 278 -21.47 1.46 7.00
N SER A 279 -22.06 0.59 6.17
CA SER A 279 -21.91 0.68 4.71
C SER A 279 -22.46 2.00 4.18
N THR A 280 -21.70 2.63 3.29
CA THR A 280 -22.07 3.88 2.64
C THR A 280 -23.30 3.67 1.76
N LEU A 281 -24.32 4.53 1.87
CA LEU A 281 -25.53 4.40 1.07
C LEU A 281 -25.27 4.69 -0.41
N ALA A 282 -26.24 4.37 -1.27
CA ALA A 282 -26.09 4.51 -2.72
C ALA A 282 -25.88 5.96 -3.20
N ASP A 283 -26.26 6.94 -2.39
CA ASP A 283 -26.02 8.37 -2.63
C ASP A 283 -24.63 8.84 -2.16
N GLY A 284 -23.80 7.93 -1.64
CA GLY A 284 -22.47 8.22 -1.10
C GLY A 284 -22.48 8.75 0.34
N SER A 285 -23.65 8.88 0.96
CA SER A 285 -23.74 9.35 2.34
C SER A 285 -23.29 8.29 3.35
N ALA A 286 -22.54 8.74 4.35
CA ALA A 286 -22.26 7.95 5.54
C ALA A 286 -23.56 7.80 6.37
N PRO A 287 -23.78 6.66 7.04
CA PRO A 287 -24.87 6.53 8.00
C PRO A 287 -24.76 7.62 9.10
N THR A 288 -25.87 7.98 9.73
CA THR A 288 -25.86 8.95 10.84
C THR A 288 -25.16 8.35 12.07
N GLY A 289 -24.29 9.12 12.72
CA GLY A 289 -23.61 8.72 13.97
C GLY A 289 -22.43 7.75 13.79
N THR A 290 -21.62 7.93 12.75
CA THR A 290 -20.47 7.07 12.45
C THR A 290 -19.25 7.36 13.33
N ASP A 291 -18.78 6.34 14.05
CA ASP A 291 -17.51 6.34 14.77
C ASP A 291 -16.52 5.37 14.08
N LEU A 292 -15.34 5.89 13.71
CA LEU A 292 -14.27 5.11 13.08
C LEU A 292 -13.80 3.97 13.97
N SER A 293 -13.74 4.16 15.28
CA SER A 293 -13.31 3.15 16.26
C SER A 293 -14.32 2.00 16.31
N GLU A 294 -15.61 2.31 16.34
CA GLU A 294 -16.66 1.28 16.30
C GLU A 294 -16.67 0.53 14.97
N PHE A 295 -16.48 1.24 13.85
CA PHE A 295 -16.39 0.60 12.53
C PHE A 295 -15.20 -0.35 12.46
N ARG A 296 -14.01 0.08 12.91
CA ARG A 296 -12.81 -0.75 12.93
C ARG A 296 -12.93 -1.95 13.86
N ALA A 297 -13.64 -1.81 14.99
CA ALA A 297 -13.96 -2.93 15.86
C ALA A 297 -14.90 -3.95 15.16
N ALA A 298 -15.89 -3.47 14.39
CA ALA A 298 -16.76 -4.33 13.60
C ALA A 298 -16.01 -5.03 12.45
N GLN A 299 -15.09 -4.33 11.76
CA GLN A 299 -14.20 -4.91 10.76
C GLN A 299 -13.36 -6.04 11.37
N TRP A 300 -12.77 -5.79 12.54
CA TRP A 300 -11.99 -6.79 13.28
C TRP A 300 -12.84 -8.00 13.68
N GLY A 301 -14.08 -7.78 14.13
CA GLY A 301 -15.01 -8.86 14.45
C GLY A 301 -15.37 -9.74 13.24
N LEU A 302 -15.57 -9.13 12.06
CA LEU A 302 -15.80 -9.90 10.84
C LEU A 302 -14.53 -10.64 10.38
N TYR A 303 -13.37 -9.98 10.45
CA TYR A 303 -12.07 -10.60 10.17
C TYR A 303 -11.86 -11.88 10.99
N LEU A 304 -12.04 -11.81 12.31
CA LEU A 304 -11.89 -12.97 13.19
C LEU A 304 -12.87 -14.11 12.85
N ALA A 305 -14.07 -13.77 12.39
CA ALA A 305 -15.05 -14.77 11.97
C ALA A 305 -14.69 -15.45 10.63
N LEU A 306 -13.87 -14.81 9.79
CA LEU A 306 -13.50 -15.34 8.47
C LEU A 306 -12.11 -15.99 8.42
N ARG A 307 -11.21 -15.66 9.36
CA ARG A 307 -9.81 -16.14 9.32
C ARG A 307 -9.65 -17.66 9.37
N GLY A 308 -10.54 -18.35 10.08
CA GLY A 308 -10.44 -19.80 10.30
C GLY A 308 -10.82 -20.60 9.08
N GLY A 309 -11.73 -20.06 8.25
CA GLY A 309 -12.35 -20.77 7.14
C GLY A 309 -13.09 -22.04 7.56
N ASP A 310 -13.79 -22.64 6.62
CA ASP A 310 -14.31 -24.00 6.70
C ASP A 310 -14.41 -24.60 5.27
N ALA A 311 -15.01 -25.78 5.13
CA ALA A 311 -15.14 -26.47 3.85
C ALA A 311 -15.99 -25.70 2.80
N ILE A 312 -16.83 -24.76 3.24
CA ILE A 312 -17.74 -23.96 2.41
C ILE A 312 -17.17 -22.56 2.21
N GLN A 313 -16.57 -22.00 3.26
CA GLN A 313 -16.07 -20.63 3.30
C GLN A 313 -14.55 -20.59 3.39
N PRO A 314 -13.83 -20.15 2.33
CA PRO A 314 -12.39 -19.97 2.38
C PRO A 314 -11.95 -19.00 3.50
N SER A 315 -10.76 -19.24 4.05
CA SER A 315 -10.15 -18.38 5.06
C SER A 315 -9.87 -16.99 4.49
N TRP A 316 -10.20 -15.94 5.25
CA TRP A 316 -9.77 -14.58 4.99
C TRP A 316 -8.81 -14.11 6.09
N LYS A 317 -7.51 -14.12 5.80
CA LYS A 317 -6.46 -13.79 6.79
C LYS A 317 -5.90 -12.38 6.66
N ILE A 318 -6.37 -11.56 5.72
CA ILE A 318 -5.90 -10.18 5.57
C ILE A 318 -6.68 -9.26 6.52
N SER A 319 -6.03 -8.82 7.60
CA SER A 319 -6.68 -7.96 8.59
C SER A 319 -6.53 -6.47 8.27
N ASP A 320 -5.40 -6.09 7.67
CA ASP A 320 -5.00 -4.70 7.49
C ASP A 320 -4.40 -4.49 6.10
N PHE A 321 -4.84 -3.40 5.48
CA PHE A 321 -4.24 -2.81 4.29
C PHE A 321 -3.64 -1.45 4.68
N VAL A 322 -2.32 -1.34 4.60
CA VAL A 322 -1.57 -0.14 4.98
C VAL A 322 -0.98 0.48 3.73
N THR A 323 -1.37 1.71 3.43
CA THR A 323 -0.84 2.48 2.30
C THR A 323 0.13 3.55 2.79
N VAL A 324 1.29 3.65 2.14
CA VAL A 324 2.37 4.57 2.52
C VAL A 324 2.81 5.36 1.30
N GLY A 325 2.77 6.69 1.34
CA GLY A 325 3.14 7.52 0.20
C GLY A 325 2.29 7.21 -1.04
N SER A 326 0.99 6.94 -0.85
CA SER A 326 0.19 6.26 -1.86
C SER A 326 -0.37 7.21 -2.92
N PRO A 327 -0.21 6.89 -4.23
CA PRO A 327 -0.83 7.63 -5.32
C PRO A 327 -2.35 7.40 -5.43
N LEU A 328 -2.95 6.53 -4.62
CA LEU A 328 -4.40 6.34 -4.57
C LEU A 328 -5.14 7.63 -4.17
N SER A 329 -4.46 8.61 -3.57
CA SER A 329 -4.99 9.96 -3.36
C SER A 329 -5.41 10.63 -4.67
N HIS A 330 -4.84 10.21 -5.80
CA HIS A 330 -5.09 10.71 -7.14
C HIS A 330 -5.74 9.64 -8.03
N ALA A 331 -6.55 8.74 -7.46
CA ALA A 331 -7.21 7.64 -8.16
C ALA A 331 -8.08 8.10 -9.34
N GLU A 332 -8.64 9.30 -9.27
CA GLU A 332 -9.43 9.92 -10.34
C GLU A 332 -8.62 10.19 -11.61
N PHE A 333 -7.30 10.26 -11.51
CA PHE A 333 -6.39 10.45 -12.64
C PHE A 333 -5.62 9.17 -13.01
N LEU A 334 -5.31 8.33 -12.02
CA LEU A 334 -4.45 7.16 -12.18
C LEU A 334 -5.24 5.86 -12.37
N MET A 335 -6.42 5.73 -11.79
CA MET A 335 -7.28 4.54 -11.93
C MET A 335 -8.46 4.80 -12.86
N ALA A 336 -8.95 6.03 -12.90
CA ALA A 336 -10.04 6.47 -13.75
C ALA A 336 -9.61 7.58 -14.74
N GLN A 337 -10.53 7.96 -15.63
CA GLN A 337 -10.31 9.08 -16.54
C GLN A 337 -10.54 10.44 -15.86
N ASP A 338 -11.41 10.49 -14.86
CA ASP A 338 -11.66 11.68 -14.05
C ASP A 338 -12.45 11.28 -12.79
N GLY A 339 -12.80 12.27 -11.97
CA GLY A 339 -13.58 12.04 -10.76
C GLY A 339 -15.01 11.55 -11.01
N GLN A 340 -15.59 11.81 -12.18
CA GLN A 340 -16.92 11.31 -12.53
C GLN A 340 -16.87 9.81 -12.86
N GLU A 341 -15.91 9.38 -13.69
CA GLU A 341 -15.71 7.97 -13.99
C GLU A 341 -15.23 7.19 -12.76
N LEU A 342 -14.46 7.80 -11.85
CA LEU A 342 -14.14 7.17 -10.56
C LEU A 342 -15.40 6.93 -9.74
N ARG A 343 -16.25 7.95 -9.56
CA ARG A 343 -17.51 7.83 -8.82
C ARG A 343 -18.46 6.81 -9.46
N LYS A 344 -18.51 6.78 -10.79
CA LYS A 344 -19.27 5.78 -11.54
C LYS A 344 -18.72 4.38 -11.31
N GLY A 345 -17.41 4.18 -11.40
CA GLY A 345 -16.77 2.89 -11.10
C GLY A 345 -17.01 2.44 -9.67
N ILE A 346 -16.98 3.36 -8.70
CA ILE A 346 -17.38 3.11 -7.32
C ILE A 346 -18.85 2.65 -7.27
N ALA A 347 -19.79 3.38 -7.88
CA ALA A 347 -21.22 3.01 -7.93
C ALA A 347 -21.50 1.68 -8.65
N GLU A 348 -20.71 1.34 -9.67
CA GLU A 348 -20.74 0.08 -10.40
C GLU A 348 -20.00 -1.05 -9.67
N ARG A 349 -19.44 -0.77 -8.48
CA ARG A 349 -18.68 -1.72 -7.64
C ARG A 349 -17.39 -2.25 -8.28
N LEU A 350 -16.86 -1.50 -9.25
CA LEU A 350 -15.52 -1.73 -9.80
C LEU A 350 -14.42 -1.40 -8.78
N PHE A 351 -14.65 -0.40 -7.93
CA PHE A 351 -13.73 0.03 -6.89
C PHE A 351 -14.37 -0.12 -5.51
N SER A 352 -13.67 -0.79 -4.60
CA SER A 352 -14.06 -0.96 -3.21
C SER A 352 -13.71 0.26 -2.36
N THR A 353 -14.65 0.70 -1.53
CA THR A 353 -14.50 1.82 -0.58
C THR A 353 -14.45 1.33 0.86
N SER A 354 -13.95 2.15 1.78
CA SER A 354 -13.99 1.93 3.22
C SER A 354 -14.76 3.07 3.90
N PRO A 355 -15.96 2.84 4.44
CA PRO A 355 -16.70 1.57 4.45
C PRO A 355 -17.16 1.13 3.05
N PRO A 356 -17.50 -0.17 2.90
CA PRO A 356 -18.04 -0.68 1.65
C PRO A 356 -19.40 -0.05 1.33
N GLN A 357 -19.76 -0.03 0.05
CA GLN A 357 -21.08 0.42 -0.37
C GLN A 357 -22.19 -0.52 0.13
N SER A 358 -23.37 0.03 0.36
CA SER A 358 -24.55 -0.78 0.63
C SER A 358 -25.01 -1.49 -0.65
N ASN A 359 -25.51 -2.71 -0.47
CA ASN A 359 -26.24 -3.41 -1.49
C ASN A 359 -27.64 -2.82 -1.74
N LYS A 360 -28.21 -2.13 -0.74
CA LYS A 360 -29.56 -1.55 -0.79
C LYS A 360 -29.48 -0.02 -0.76
N ALA A 361 -30.37 0.63 -1.50
CA ALA A 361 -30.40 2.09 -1.57
C ALA A 361 -30.84 2.75 -0.24
N THR A 362 -31.71 2.08 0.52
CA THR A 362 -32.41 2.67 1.66
C THR A 362 -31.88 2.24 3.02
N GLU A 363 -31.13 1.14 3.09
CA GLU A 363 -30.62 0.59 4.35
C GLU A 363 -29.19 0.08 4.18
N PRO A 364 -28.29 0.31 5.17
CA PRO A 364 -26.94 -0.25 5.14
C PRO A 364 -26.94 -1.78 5.25
N ASP A 365 -26.53 -2.48 4.19
CA ASP A 365 -26.32 -3.93 4.19
C ASP A 365 -25.37 -4.31 3.06
N VAL A 366 -24.26 -5.00 3.35
CA VAL A 366 -23.30 -5.47 2.34
C VAL A 366 -23.69 -6.82 1.73
N ARG A 367 -24.84 -7.37 2.13
CA ARG A 367 -25.31 -8.68 1.70
C ARG A 367 -26.40 -8.56 0.66
N TYR A 368 -26.46 -9.58 -0.19
CA TYR A 368 -27.59 -9.85 -1.06
C TYR A 368 -28.03 -11.30 -0.89
N ASN A 369 -29.24 -11.61 -1.34
CA ASN A 369 -29.69 -12.99 -1.46
C ASN A 369 -30.20 -13.26 -2.86
N SER A 370 -30.06 -14.51 -3.29
CA SER A 370 -30.73 -15.06 -4.45
C SER A 370 -31.85 -16.01 -4.01
N LYS A 371 -32.64 -16.52 -4.96
CA LYS A 371 -33.57 -17.63 -4.72
C LYS A 371 -32.89 -18.94 -5.12
N PRO A 372 -32.93 -20.01 -4.29
CA PRO A 372 -33.45 -20.10 -2.91
C PRO A 372 -32.64 -19.24 -1.92
N LYS A 373 -33.18 -18.92 -0.72
CA LYS A 373 -32.66 -17.95 0.28
C LYS A 373 -31.21 -18.21 0.73
N VAL A 374 -30.29 -17.93 -0.15
CA VAL A 374 -28.86 -18.09 -0.01
C VAL A 374 -28.26 -16.70 0.00
N TRP A 375 -27.47 -16.39 1.01
CA TRP A 375 -26.89 -15.08 1.21
C TRP A 375 -25.43 -15.06 0.79
N ALA A 376 -25.03 -13.93 0.21
CA ALA A 376 -23.65 -13.67 -0.16
C ALA A 376 -23.30 -12.21 0.18
N VAL A 377 -22.02 -11.96 0.39
CA VAL A 377 -21.45 -10.61 0.45
C VAL A 377 -21.03 -10.20 -0.97
N HIS A 378 -21.20 -8.94 -1.36
CA HIS A 378 -20.81 -8.48 -2.70
C HIS A 378 -19.27 -8.35 -2.87
N HIS A 379 -18.79 -8.33 -4.12
CA HIS A 379 -17.35 -8.23 -4.44
C HIS A 379 -16.71 -6.94 -3.91
N ALA A 380 -17.39 -5.80 -4.00
CA ALA A 380 -16.79 -4.54 -3.55
C ALA A 380 -16.76 -4.33 -2.02
N ALA A 381 -16.87 -5.40 -1.22
CA ALA A 381 -16.94 -5.33 0.23
C ALA A 381 -15.69 -5.84 0.96
N CYS A 382 -14.51 -5.82 0.32
CA CYS A 382 -13.26 -6.28 0.96
C CYS A 382 -12.94 -5.52 2.26
N PHE A 383 -13.23 -4.21 2.30
CA PHE A 383 -13.06 -3.38 3.49
C PHE A 383 -14.17 -3.57 4.54
N ALA A 384 -15.08 -4.55 4.37
CA ALA A 384 -15.91 -5.03 5.47
C ALA A 384 -15.07 -5.86 6.47
N ALA A 385 -14.09 -6.61 5.97
CA ALA A 385 -13.24 -7.51 6.77
C ALA A 385 -11.77 -7.06 6.85
N THR A 386 -11.41 -6.00 6.13
CA THR A 386 -10.04 -5.47 6.08
C THR A 386 -10.04 -4.02 6.53
N ARG A 387 -9.23 -3.67 7.53
CA ARG A 387 -9.05 -2.28 7.96
C ARG A 387 -8.08 -1.59 7.01
N TRP A 388 -8.36 -0.33 6.67
CA TRP A 388 -7.46 0.48 5.85
C TRP A 388 -6.83 1.59 6.70
N SER A 389 -5.50 1.67 6.67
CA SER A 389 -4.71 2.78 7.23
C SER A 389 -3.89 3.43 6.12
N ASN A 390 -3.88 4.77 6.03
CA ASN A 390 -3.13 5.53 5.03
C ASN A 390 -2.16 6.51 5.72
N ILE A 391 -0.89 6.46 5.33
CA ILE A 391 0.17 7.33 5.84
C ILE A 391 0.69 8.18 4.68
N TYR A 392 0.62 9.50 4.81
CA TYR A 392 0.98 10.45 3.77
C TYR A 392 1.65 11.70 4.35
N ASP A 393 2.44 12.40 3.55
CA ASP A 393 3.21 13.57 3.98
C ASP A 393 2.43 14.86 3.70
N LEU A 394 2.76 15.92 4.43
CA LEU A 394 2.23 17.25 4.18
C LEU A 394 2.89 17.87 2.95
N GLY A 395 2.06 18.33 2.02
CA GLY A 395 2.48 19.15 0.89
C GLY A 395 2.75 18.35 -0.37
N ASN A 396 2.18 18.82 -1.48
CA ASN A 396 2.06 18.04 -2.71
C ASN A 396 3.06 18.49 -3.80
N PHE A 397 4.11 19.22 -3.42
CA PHE A 397 5.16 19.67 -4.34
C PHE A 397 6.51 19.05 -3.99
N LEU A 398 7.36 18.89 -5.01
CA LEU A 398 8.72 18.36 -4.87
C LEU A 398 9.56 19.06 -3.79
N TRP A 399 9.35 20.36 -3.54
CA TRP A 399 10.10 21.15 -2.56
C TRP A 399 9.41 21.27 -1.19
N SER A 400 8.18 20.76 -1.05
CA SER A 400 7.35 20.91 0.14
C SER A 400 6.98 19.59 0.81
N GLY A 401 7.33 18.44 0.23
CA GLY A 401 7.00 17.12 0.78
C GLY A 401 6.95 16.05 -0.30
N ASP A 402 5.96 15.17 -0.19
CA ASP A 402 5.70 14.08 -1.12
C ASP A 402 4.62 14.46 -2.14
N PRO A 403 4.97 14.70 -3.42
CA PRO A 403 4.01 15.05 -4.47
C PRO A 403 3.13 13.89 -4.95
N ILE A 404 3.40 12.66 -4.50
CA ILE A 404 2.69 11.45 -4.90
C ILE A 404 1.61 11.10 -3.87
N SER A 405 1.88 11.41 -2.59
CA SER A 405 0.97 11.06 -1.49
C SER A 405 -0.14 12.08 -1.28
N GLY A 406 -1.20 11.64 -0.63
CA GLY A 406 -2.25 12.52 -0.13
C GLY A 406 -3.28 11.77 0.68
N SER A 407 -4.34 12.48 1.06
CA SER A 407 -5.52 11.84 1.64
C SER A 407 -6.16 10.92 0.61
N VAL A 408 -6.47 9.69 1.00
CA VAL A 408 -7.24 8.74 0.18
C VAL A 408 -8.71 8.73 0.60
N ARG A 409 -9.02 9.32 1.76
CA ARG A 409 -10.36 9.38 2.33
C ARG A 409 -11.37 10.07 1.42
N GLU A 410 -10.93 11.09 0.66
CA GLU A 410 -11.80 11.82 -0.28
C GLU A 410 -12.37 10.91 -1.37
N ASN A 411 -11.55 9.98 -1.88
CA ASN A 411 -11.93 9.05 -2.95
C ASN A 411 -12.54 7.75 -2.42
N PHE A 412 -12.05 7.24 -1.29
CA PHE A 412 -12.38 5.89 -0.81
C PHE A 412 -13.20 5.83 0.47
N GLY A 413 -13.52 6.97 1.09
CA GLY A 413 -14.46 7.06 2.22
C GLY A 413 -13.82 7.20 3.59
N TRP A 414 -14.66 7.58 4.55
CA TRP A 414 -14.29 7.96 5.93
C TRP A 414 -13.73 6.83 6.79
N GLY A 415 -13.93 5.57 6.38
CA GLY A 415 -13.48 4.38 7.10
C GLY A 415 -11.97 4.13 6.99
N VAL A 416 -11.25 4.91 6.18
CA VAL A 416 -9.79 4.92 6.14
C VAL A 416 -9.24 5.70 7.34
N LYS A 417 -8.38 5.06 8.13
CA LYS A 417 -7.64 5.74 9.21
C LYS A 417 -6.43 6.45 8.60
N GLU A 418 -6.38 7.76 8.73
CA GLU A 418 -5.36 8.59 8.10
C GLU A 418 -4.33 9.09 9.10
N PHE A 419 -3.06 8.98 8.73
CA PHE A 419 -1.92 9.51 9.46
C PHE A 419 -1.21 10.52 8.55
N GLN A 420 -1.43 11.80 8.84
CA GLN A 420 -0.72 12.88 8.16
C GLN A 420 0.53 13.24 8.96
N VAL A 421 1.68 13.18 8.30
CA VAL A 421 2.98 13.48 8.90
C VAL A 421 3.66 14.61 8.16
N GLU A 422 4.64 15.24 8.80
CA GLU A 422 5.42 16.34 8.23
C GLU A 422 6.90 15.93 8.18
N ILE A 423 7.29 15.18 7.15
CA ILE A 423 8.63 14.56 7.04
C ILE A 423 9.70 15.59 6.61
N ARG A 424 10.87 15.54 7.23
CA ARG A 424 12.01 16.43 7.02
C ARG A 424 13.31 15.62 7.01
N LYS A 425 14.23 16.01 6.12
CA LYS A 425 15.57 15.47 5.98
C LYS A 425 16.58 16.46 6.59
N PRO A 426 17.20 16.11 7.74
CA PRO A 426 18.29 16.90 8.29
C PRO A 426 19.42 17.07 7.27
N GLY A 427 19.89 18.31 7.07
CA GLY A 427 21.03 18.59 6.18
C GLY A 427 20.73 18.70 4.67
N GLY A 428 19.46 18.79 4.25
CA GLY A 428 19.10 19.03 2.85
C GLY A 428 19.61 20.37 2.30
N TRP A 429 20.28 20.35 1.13
CA TRP A 429 20.94 21.53 0.52
C TRP A 429 19.95 22.65 0.12
N LEU A 430 18.74 22.32 -0.33
CA LEU A 430 17.76 23.32 -0.81
C LEU A 430 16.55 23.50 0.11
N SER A 431 16.00 22.40 0.60
CA SER A 431 14.88 22.36 1.54
C SER A 431 15.01 21.07 2.33
N PRO A 432 14.75 21.09 3.66
CA PRO A 432 14.64 19.86 4.43
C PRO A 432 13.46 19.01 3.96
N ARG A 433 12.51 19.56 3.20
CA ARG A 433 11.33 18.86 2.65
C ARG A 433 11.46 18.56 1.16
N LEU A 434 12.68 18.56 0.62
CA LEU A 434 12.92 18.20 -0.78
C LEU A 434 12.71 16.69 -0.96
N PHE A 435 11.61 16.32 -1.62
CA PHE A 435 11.23 14.96 -1.99
C PHE A 435 11.37 13.93 -0.86
N THR A 436 10.34 13.79 -0.05
CA THR A 436 10.28 12.95 1.16
C THR A 436 9.64 11.57 0.94
N HIS A 437 9.25 11.25 -0.30
CA HIS A 437 8.49 10.06 -0.68
C HIS A 437 9.14 8.72 -0.27
N THR A 438 10.47 8.70 -0.14
CA THR A 438 11.25 7.50 0.21
C THR A 438 11.53 7.37 1.70
N ASP A 439 11.04 8.32 2.52
CA ASP A 439 11.55 8.54 3.88
C ASP A 439 10.54 8.17 4.97
N TYR A 440 9.40 7.60 4.60
CA TYR A 440 8.34 7.17 5.51
C TYR A 440 8.77 6.17 6.60
N TRP A 441 9.85 5.43 6.37
CA TRP A 441 10.47 4.58 7.38
C TRP A 441 11.97 4.81 7.49
N SER A 442 12.46 5.97 7.05
CA SER A 442 13.87 6.33 7.25
C SER A 442 14.08 6.69 8.72
N PRO A 443 15.05 6.06 9.41
CA PRO A 443 15.41 6.44 10.77
C PRO A 443 16.23 7.74 10.82
N ASP A 444 16.75 8.20 9.69
CA ASP A 444 17.52 9.43 9.58
C ASP A 444 16.63 10.65 9.27
N ALA A 445 15.34 10.41 8.98
CA ALA A 445 14.35 11.45 8.75
C ALA A 445 13.64 11.82 10.05
N GLU A 446 13.34 13.11 10.20
CA GLU A 446 12.51 13.63 11.29
C GLU A 446 11.09 13.88 10.77
N ALA A 447 10.05 13.58 11.55
CA ALA A 447 8.68 13.95 11.22
C ALA A 447 7.87 14.32 12.47
N ASP A 448 7.05 15.35 12.32
CA ASP A 448 6.05 15.74 13.31
C ASP A 448 4.64 15.28 12.87
N PRO A 449 3.71 15.00 13.81
CA PRO A 449 2.32 14.74 13.46
C PRO A 449 1.64 16.05 13.04
N VAL A 450 0.84 16.00 11.97
CA VAL A 450 0.06 17.17 11.54
C VAL A 450 -1.28 17.20 12.28
N GLY A 451 -1.64 18.38 12.81
CA GLY A 451 -2.91 18.58 13.54
C GLY A 451 -2.96 17.92 14.92
N GLY A 452 -1.84 17.36 15.40
CA GLY A 452 -1.68 16.73 16.71
C GLY A 452 -0.55 17.34 17.53
N TRP A 453 -0.35 16.82 18.73
CA TRP A 453 0.78 17.18 19.59
C TRP A 453 2.02 16.37 19.19
N SER A 454 3.12 17.04 18.84
CA SER A 454 4.41 16.38 18.63
C SER A 454 4.98 15.89 19.95
N ASP A 455 5.52 14.67 19.99
CA ASP A 455 6.25 14.15 21.15
C ASP A 455 7.67 14.75 21.27
N GLY A 456 8.04 15.64 20.33
CA GLY A 456 9.33 16.31 20.26
C GLY A 456 10.48 15.41 19.81
N LYS A 457 10.21 14.15 19.44
CA LYS A 457 11.24 13.20 19.01
C LYS A 457 11.48 13.22 17.50
N GLY A 458 10.54 13.75 16.72
CA GLY A 458 10.64 13.73 15.27
C GLY A 458 10.47 12.33 14.68
N GLU A 459 9.74 11.41 15.33
CA GLU A 459 9.54 10.03 14.84
C GLU A 459 8.09 9.75 14.44
N ALA A 460 7.29 10.78 14.12
CA ALA A 460 5.86 10.62 13.91
C ALA A 460 5.52 9.69 12.74
N HIS A 461 6.32 9.67 11.68
CA HIS A 461 6.20 8.74 10.55
C HIS A 461 6.43 7.28 10.97
N LEU A 462 7.44 7.03 11.80
CA LEU A 462 7.70 5.69 12.36
C LEU A 462 6.62 5.26 13.35
N ALA A 463 6.15 6.18 14.20
CA ALA A 463 5.07 5.93 15.13
C ALA A 463 3.76 5.60 14.38
N ALA A 464 3.40 6.39 13.37
CA ALA A 464 2.26 6.16 12.51
C ALA A 464 2.35 4.82 11.77
N LEU A 465 3.52 4.47 11.24
CA LEU A 465 3.74 3.19 10.57
C LEU A 465 3.59 2.01 11.53
N ARG A 466 4.23 2.06 12.70
CA ARG A 466 4.11 1.01 13.73
C ARG A 466 2.68 0.85 14.23
N GLU A 467 1.96 1.96 14.41
CA GLU A 467 0.54 1.95 14.79
C GLU A 467 -0.36 1.40 13.68
N ALA A 468 -0.09 1.72 12.42
CA ALA A 468 -0.86 1.22 11.29
C ALA A 468 -0.70 -0.29 11.09
N LEU A 469 0.53 -0.81 11.30
CA LEU A 469 0.84 -2.25 11.21
C LEU A 469 0.31 -3.03 12.42
N ASP A 470 0.44 -2.43 13.61
CA ASP A 470 -0.03 -2.98 14.87
C ASP A 470 0.45 -4.43 15.10
N LEU A 471 1.76 -4.64 14.95
CA LEU A 471 2.38 -5.96 14.90
C LEU A 471 2.33 -6.71 16.23
N LEU A 472 2.03 -6.02 17.34
CA LEU A 472 1.89 -6.63 18.65
C LEU A 472 0.44 -6.89 19.04
N ARG A 473 -0.57 -6.66 18.17
CA ARG A 473 -1.99 -6.92 18.52
C ARG A 473 -2.29 -8.42 18.67
N VAL A 474 -3.08 -8.75 19.69
CA VAL A 474 -3.77 -10.04 19.83
C VAL A 474 -5.28 -9.85 20.02
N GLU A 475 -6.03 -10.91 19.74
CA GLU A 475 -7.47 -11.06 19.93
C GLU A 475 -7.94 -10.60 21.31
N GLY A 476 -8.70 -9.50 21.35
CA GLY A 476 -9.31 -8.98 22.58
C GLY A 476 -8.84 -7.59 22.99
N GLY A 477 -7.72 -7.11 22.44
CA GLY A 477 -7.30 -5.71 22.60
C GLY A 477 -8.29 -4.78 21.91
N ALA A 478 -9.05 -4.01 22.69
CA ALA A 478 -9.76 -2.84 22.17
C ALA A 478 -8.76 -1.93 21.41
N PRO A 479 -9.20 -1.27 20.32
CA PRO A 479 -8.33 -0.45 19.48
C PRO A 479 -7.61 0.68 20.24
#